data_AF-A0A024HN77-F1
#
_entry.id   AF-A0A024HN77-F1
#
_cell.length_a   1.000
_cell.length_b   1.000
_cell.length_c   1.000
_cell.angle_alpha   90.00
_cell.angle_beta   90.00
_cell.angle_gamma   90.00
#
_symmetry.space_group_name_H-M   'P 1'
#
loop_
_entity.id
_entity.type
_entity.pdbx_description
1 polymer ?
#
loop_
_entity_poly.entity_id
_entity_poly.type
_entity_poly.pdbx_seq_one_letter_code
_entity_poly.pdbx_strand_id
1 'polypeptide(L)' 'MPQLRIAFLFTLALPLAGCGLGETAATAELQAKQAAQAQQQMQQVTQQIDQANAQEQQRRDEAEKAAQ' A
#
# COMPACT_ATOMS: atom_id res chain seq x y z
N MET A 1 -47.24 5.24 26.44
CA MET A 1 -45.76 5.18 26.55
C MET A 1 -45.05 5.27 25.17
N PRO A 2 -45.36 6.21 24.26
CA PRO A 2 -44.63 6.31 22.97
C PRO A 2 -43.28 7.03 23.09
N GLN A 3 -43.17 7.97 24.05
CA GLN A 3 -41.96 8.79 24.30
C GLN A 3 -40.74 7.94 24.68
N LEU A 4 -40.95 6.91 25.52
CA LEU A 4 -39.88 6.01 25.98
C LEU A 4 -39.31 5.13 24.85
N ARG A 5 -40.14 4.83 23.85
CA ARG A 5 -39.78 3.99 22.71
C ARG A 5 -38.89 4.74 21.72
N ILE A 6 -39.13 6.05 21.54
CA ILE A 6 -38.33 6.93 20.68
C ILE A 6 -36.96 7.17 21.32
N ALA A 7 -36.91 7.44 22.63
CA ALA A 7 -35.65 7.63 23.36
C ALA A 7 -34.72 6.40 23.24
N PHE A 8 -35.30 5.20 23.32
CA PHE A 8 -34.55 3.94 23.19
C PHE A 8 -33.95 3.73 21.79
N LEU A 9 -34.68 4.14 20.74
CA LEU A 9 -34.19 4.07 19.35
C LEU A 9 -33.03 5.05 19.12
N PHE A 10 -33.08 6.25 19.70
CA PHE A 10 -31.98 7.22 19.60
C PHE A 10 -30.72 6.76 20.34
N THR A 11 -30.85 6.16 21.52
CA THR A 11 -29.69 5.62 22.26
C THR A 11 -28.99 4.48 21.52
N LEU A 12 -29.71 3.73 20.69
CA LEU A 12 -29.15 2.61 19.92
C LEU A 12 -28.43 3.08 18.64
N ALA A 13 -28.75 4.27 18.13
CA ALA A 13 -28.18 4.81 16.89
C ALA A 13 -26.88 5.60 17.08
N LEU A 14 -26.62 6.12 18.29
CA LEU A 14 -25.42 6.89 18.61
C LEU A 14 -24.07 6.14 18.44
N PRO A 15 -23.92 4.84 18.75
CA PRO A 15 -22.62 4.18 18.66
C PRO A 15 -22.16 3.90 17.21
N LEU A 16 -23.05 3.90 16.22
CA LEU A 16 -22.69 3.61 14.82
C LEU A 16 -21.89 4.74 14.15
N ALA A 17 -21.97 5.97 14.67
CA ALA A 17 -21.21 7.11 14.14
C ALA A 17 -19.76 7.18 14.66
N GLY A 18 -19.39 6.33 15.63
CA GLY A 18 -18.05 6.29 16.23
C GLY A 18 -17.13 5.20 15.65
N CYS A 19 -17.67 4.21 14.94
CA CYS A 19 -16.88 3.20 14.23
C CYS A 19 -16.40 3.78 12.90
N GLY A 20 -15.19 4.34 12.88
CA GLY A 20 -14.52 4.73 11.63
C GLY A 20 -13.76 6.05 11.69
N LEU A 21 -14.09 6.95 12.63
CA LEU A 21 -13.46 8.28 12.68
C LEU A 21 -12.01 8.25 13.22
N GLY A 22 -11.63 7.23 14.00
CA GLY A 22 -10.27 7.05 14.52
C GLY A 22 -9.35 6.20 13.62
N GLU A 23 -9.93 5.41 12.72
CA GLU A 23 -9.20 4.44 11.90
C GLU A 23 -8.53 5.11 10.70
N THR A 24 -9.13 6.19 10.16
CA THR A 24 -8.62 6.92 8.98
C THR A 24 -7.36 7.74 9.27
N ALA A 25 -7.22 8.29 10.48
CA ALA A 25 -6.00 9.02 10.86
C ALA A 25 -4.81 8.07 11.09
N ALA A 26 -5.06 6.92 11.71
CA ALA A 26 -4.04 5.90 11.92
C ALA A 26 -3.58 5.23 10.61
N THR A 27 -4.49 5.02 9.64
CA THR A 27 -4.13 4.46 8.33
C THR A 27 -3.32 5.42 7.48
N ALA A 28 -3.59 6.73 7.52
CA ALA A 28 -2.81 7.72 6.77
C ALA A 28 -1.33 7.74 7.20
N GLU A 29 -1.05 7.67 8.50
CA GLU A 29 0.32 7.64 9.01
C GLU A 29 1.01 6.29 8.72
N LEU A 30 0.28 5.18 8.80
CA LEU A 30 0.79 3.85 8.44
C LEU A 30 1.17 3.77 6.95
N GLN A 31 0.35 4.36 6.09
CA GLN A 31 0.52 4.34 4.64
C GLN A 31 1.73 5.18 4.21
N ALA A 32 1.98 6.32 4.88
CA ALA A 32 3.17 7.12 4.66
C ALA A 32 4.47 6.37 5.06
N LYS A 33 4.47 5.67 6.20
CA LYS A 33 5.62 4.86 6.64
C LYS A 33 5.88 3.68 5.72
N GLN A 34 4.83 2.99 5.26
CA GLN A 34 4.97 1.89 4.30
C GLN A 34 5.52 2.37 2.96
N ALA A 35 5.07 3.53 2.45
CA ALA A 35 5.59 4.11 1.23
C ALA A 35 7.09 4.44 1.33
N ALA A 36 7.53 5.04 2.45
CA ALA A 36 8.94 5.36 2.66
C ALA A 36 9.83 4.11 2.75
N GLN A 37 9.38 3.07 3.48
CA GLN A 37 10.11 1.80 3.55
C GLN A 37 10.16 1.08 2.20
N ALA A 38 9.04 1.05 1.47
CA ALA A 38 8.97 0.46 0.15
C ALA A 38 9.89 1.19 -0.85
N GLN A 39 10.01 2.52 -0.75
CA GLN A 39 10.88 3.30 -1.61
C GLN A 39 12.36 2.94 -1.43
N GLN A 40 12.83 2.76 -0.19
CA GLN A 40 14.21 2.32 0.06
C GLN A 40 14.47 0.90 -0.43
N GLN A 41 13.54 -0.04 -0.22
CA GLN A 41 13.69 -1.41 -0.72
C GLN A 41 13.66 -1.45 -2.25
N MET A 42 12.79 -0.66 -2.89
CA MET A 42 12.73 -0.53 -4.34
C MET A 42 14.07 -0.10 -4.92
N GLN A 43 14.74 0.91 -4.35
CA GLN A 43 16.04 1.36 -4.88
C GLN A 43 17.09 0.24 -4.90
N GLN A 44 17.18 -0.56 -3.84
CA GLN A 44 18.12 -1.68 -3.77
C GLN A 44 17.79 -2.80 -4.77
N VAL A 45 16.49 -3.07 -4.95
CA VAL A 45 16.03 -4.09 -5.90
C VAL A 45 16.21 -3.61 -7.34
N THR A 46 15.91 -2.36 -7.63
CA THR A 46 16.12 -1.73 -8.95
C THR A 46 17.58 -1.84 -9.38
N GLN A 47 18.53 -1.52 -8.49
CA GLN A 47 19.96 -1.64 -8.82
C GLN A 47 20.37 -3.08 -9.17
N GLN A 48 19.86 -4.07 -8.45
CA GLN A 48 20.13 -5.48 -8.76
C GLN A 48 19.52 -5.90 -10.10
N ILE A 49 18.29 -5.47 -10.38
CA ILE A 49 17.61 -5.72 -11.65
C ILE A 49 18.37 -5.08 -12.81
N ASP A 50 18.80 -3.82 -12.67
CA ASP A 50 19.52 -3.09 -13.71
C ASP A 50 20.85 -3.75 -14.04
N GLN A 51 21.59 -4.19 -13.01
CA GLN A 51 22.85 -4.90 -13.21
C GLN A 51 22.66 -6.24 -13.93
N ALA A 52 21.67 -7.03 -13.51
CA ALA A 52 21.34 -8.31 -14.16
C ALA A 52 20.87 -8.11 -15.61
N ASN A 53 20.04 -7.09 -15.86
CA ASN A 53 19.58 -6.74 -17.20
C ASN A 53 20.72 -6.31 -18.11
N ALA A 54 21.67 -5.51 -17.62
CA ALA A 54 22.83 -5.09 -18.40
C ALA A 54 23.69 -6.28 -18.81
N GLN A 55 23.95 -7.22 -17.90
CA GLN A 55 24.70 -8.44 -18.19
C GLN A 55 23.97 -9.32 -19.22
N GLU A 56 22.66 -9.49 -19.07
CA GLU A 56 21.87 -10.29 -20.00
C GLU A 56 21.82 -9.65 -21.40
N GLN A 57 21.68 -8.33 -21.49
CA GLN A 57 21.74 -7.62 -22.78
C GLN A 57 23.07 -7.84 -23.48
N GLN A 58 24.19 -7.77 -22.76
CA GLN A 58 25.50 -8.05 -23.35
C GLN A 58 25.59 -9.48 -23.92
N ARG A 59 25.12 -10.47 -23.15
CA ARG A 59 25.11 -11.86 -23.62
C ARG A 59 24.21 -12.08 -24.83
N ARG A 60 23.06 -11.38 -24.86
CA ARG A 60 22.13 -11.41 -25.99
C ARG A 60 22.77 -10.81 -27.24
N ASP A 61 23.40 -9.64 -27.12
CA ASP A 61 24.12 -9.01 -28.24
C ASP A 61 25.25 -9.88 -28.77
N GLU A 62 26.00 -10.56 -27.89
CA GLU A 62 27.05 -11.52 -28.28
C GLU A 62 26.46 -12.73 -29.01
N ALA A 63 25.36 -13.29 -28.53
CA ALA A 63 24.66 -14.41 -29.17
C ALA A 63 24.09 -14.00 -30.54
N GLU A 64 23.51 -12.79 -30.65
CA GLU A 64 22.98 -12.26 -31.91
C GLU A 64 24.09 -11.98 -32.93
N LYS A 65 25.27 -11.52 -32.49
CA LYS A 65 26.45 -11.37 -33.36
C LYS A 65 27.04 -12.71 -33.79
N ALA A 66 27.03 -13.71 -32.92
CA ALA A 66 27.50 -15.06 -33.25
C ALA A 66 26.53 -15.83 -34.18
N ALA A 67 25.27 -15.42 -34.24
CA ALA A 67 24.23 -16.00 -35.09
C ALA A 67 24.13 -15.38 -36.49
N GLN A 68 24.87 -14.30 -36.76
CA GLN A 68 24.97 -13.62 -38.06
C GLN A 68 26.23 -14.07 -38.82
#